data_AF-A0A8S3Z8T8-F1
#
_entry.id   AF-A0A8S3Z8T8-F1
#
_cell.length_a   1.000
_cell.length_b   1.000
_cell.length_c   1.000
_cell.angle_alpha   90.00
_cell.angle_beta   90.00
_cell.angle_gamma   90.00
#
_symmetry.space_group_name_H-M   'P 1'
#
loop_
_entity.id
_entity.type
_entity.pdbx_description
1 polymer ?
#
loop_
_entity_poly.entity_id
_entity_poly.type
_entity_poly.pdbx_seq_one_letter_code
_entity_poly.pdbx_strand_id
1 'polypeptide(L)'
;NEALTYTGPSADELLRPFFRENRCSYRIENYWTYELCHGKHLKQYHETKEQGKEPKVQEYYLGMGNHHEQMKDAADIPAEVTAGVPVRSVDGVELPYYEVIMDGGSRCDLTGKPRKAHVFYVCQPEGMGEILELKESSTCEYEVVVLASYLCSHPKYRPKSQPVNEIKCHAMHGSPLKPRELTHAEVESRYLQDSGQDYIMQSTSTEAPGSSRQNKLHRKQPVISGQVGEPSVQPDQQSALGAVTDKQTLRGFLTGSQCLIGGAGWWRHELCFGSFVTQFHSEKGRDVNIFLGYWNKDKHVQWLKDNPQKQPRPADVRKHVSLFYSDGDVCDLTGKPRTCEVRLKCIENLRNPHALVLVLEEPESCQYVLTVESTLFCPILKHADDDGLFNHVEL
;
A
#
# COMPACT_ATOMS: atom_id res chain seq x y z
N ASN A 1 -29.85 -29.14 13.45
CA ASN A 1 -28.64 -29.54 12.71
C ASN A 1 -29.03 -29.62 11.23
N GLU A 2 -29.22 -28.46 10.60
CA GLU A 2 -29.47 -28.37 9.16
C GLU A 2 -28.27 -27.63 8.60
N ALA A 3 -27.30 -28.37 8.08
CA ALA A 3 -26.37 -27.81 7.12
C ALA A 3 -27.22 -27.46 5.91
N LEU A 4 -27.65 -26.19 5.82
CA LEU A 4 -28.27 -25.63 4.63
C LEU A 4 -27.39 -26.02 3.44
N THR A 5 -27.87 -26.93 2.61
CA THR A 5 -27.25 -27.30 1.35
C THR A 5 -27.28 -26.07 0.49
N TYR A 6 -26.18 -25.33 0.47
CA TYR A 6 -26.03 -24.15 -0.35
C TYR A 6 -26.19 -24.57 -1.83
N THR A 7 -27.23 -24.07 -2.48
CA THR A 7 -27.56 -24.34 -3.89
C THR A 7 -27.11 -23.20 -4.81
N GLY A 8 -26.30 -22.27 -4.30
CA GLY A 8 -25.78 -21.16 -5.09
C GLY A 8 -24.54 -21.54 -5.91
N PRO A 9 -23.96 -20.57 -6.63
CA PRO A 9 -22.78 -20.80 -7.46
C PRO A 9 -21.56 -21.26 -6.65
N SER A 10 -20.73 -22.09 -7.27
CA SER A 10 -19.45 -22.53 -6.70
C SER A 10 -18.48 -21.36 -6.51
N ALA A 11 -17.40 -21.57 -5.74
CA ALA A 11 -16.36 -20.56 -5.55
C ALA A 11 -15.71 -20.12 -6.87
N ASP A 12 -15.49 -21.06 -7.80
CA ASP A 12 -14.94 -20.75 -9.12
C ASP A 12 -15.92 -19.90 -9.96
N GLU A 13 -17.22 -20.18 -9.88
CA GLU A 13 -18.25 -19.42 -10.58
C GLU A 13 -18.36 -17.99 -10.07
N LEU A 14 -18.23 -17.82 -8.75
CA LEU A 14 -18.24 -16.52 -8.09
C LEU A 14 -17.03 -15.65 -8.49
N LEU A 15 -15.84 -16.26 -8.62
CA LEU A 15 -14.61 -15.57 -8.99
C LEU A 15 -14.41 -15.42 -10.51
N ARG A 16 -15.21 -16.11 -11.33
CA ARG A 16 -15.08 -16.09 -12.79
C ARG A 16 -15.17 -14.69 -13.42
N PRO A 17 -16.09 -13.79 -13.02
CA PRO A 17 -16.12 -12.42 -13.55
C PRO A 17 -14.83 -11.67 -13.23
N PHE A 18 -14.38 -11.81 -11.98
CA PHE A 18 -13.19 -11.17 -11.46
C PHE A 18 -11.91 -11.60 -12.21
N PHE A 19 -11.80 -12.86 -12.64
CA PHE A 19 -10.68 -13.35 -13.46
C PHE A 19 -10.75 -12.94 -14.94
N ARG A 20 -11.94 -12.61 -15.47
CA ARG A 20 -12.12 -12.22 -16.88
C ARG A 20 -11.87 -10.74 -17.14
N GLU A 21 -12.12 -9.90 -16.13
CA GLU A 21 -11.98 -8.45 -16.23
C GLU A 21 -10.52 -7.97 -16.33
N ASN A 22 -9.54 -8.88 -16.32
CA ASN A 22 -8.10 -8.57 -16.39
C ASN A 22 -7.65 -7.57 -15.32
N ARG A 23 -8.26 -7.63 -14.14
CA ARG A 23 -7.92 -6.75 -13.04
C ARG A 23 -6.59 -7.18 -12.44
N CYS A 24 -5.74 -6.21 -12.16
CA CYS A 24 -4.45 -6.43 -11.52
C CYS A 24 -4.40 -5.69 -10.18
N SER A 25 -3.89 -6.39 -9.18
CA SER A 25 -3.52 -5.84 -7.88
C SER A 25 -2.01 -5.67 -7.82
N TYR A 26 -1.58 -4.63 -7.13
CA TYR A 26 -0.16 -4.37 -6.94
C TYR A 26 0.18 -4.52 -5.45
N ARG A 27 1.48 -4.65 -5.14
CA ARG A 27 2.01 -4.54 -3.79
C ARG A 27 3.48 -4.18 -3.86
N ILE A 28 3.91 -3.14 -3.15
CA ILE A 28 5.32 -2.79 -3.06
C ILE A 28 5.84 -3.31 -1.72
N GLU A 29 6.88 -4.14 -1.74
CA GLU A 29 7.56 -4.61 -0.53
C GLU A 29 9.06 -4.42 -0.67
N ASN A 30 9.61 -3.54 0.16
CA ASN A 30 11.04 -3.23 0.25
C ASN A 30 11.66 -2.88 -1.12
N TYR A 31 12.25 -3.87 -1.79
CA TYR A 31 12.90 -3.76 -3.08
C TYR A 31 11.97 -4.11 -4.27
N TRP A 32 11.01 -5.02 -4.10
CA TRP A 32 10.21 -5.53 -5.21
C TRP A 32 8.83 -4.88 -5.29
N THR A 33 8.35 -4.67 -6.51
CA THR A 33 6.93 -4.42 -6.79
C THR A 33 6.31 -5.69 -7.38
N TYR A 34 5.23 -6.16 -6.77
CA TYR A 34 4.46 -7.31 -7.21
C TYR A 34 3.21 -6.84 -7.96
N GLU A 35 2.90 -7.52 -9.06
CA GLU A 35 1.70 -7.36 -9.87
C GLU A 35 1.04 -8.73 -9.98
N LEU A 36 -0.16 -8.85 -9.41
CA LEU A 36 -1.03 -10.00 -9.55
C LEU A 36 -2.17 -9.63 -10.49
N CYS A 37 -2.12 -10.08 -11.74
CA CYS A 37 -3.28 -10.02 -12.62
C CYS A 37 -4.10 -11.28 -12.41
N HIS A 38 -5.29 -11.11 -11.82
CA HIS A 38 -6.07 -12.21 -11.27
C HIS A 38 -6.43 -13.24 -12.35
N GLY A 39 -6.03 -14.50 -12.12
CA GLY A 39 -6.23 -15.60 -13.06
C GLY A 39 -5.26 -15.64 -14.26
N LYS A 40 -4.32 -14.69 -14.37
CA LYS A 40 -3.41 -14.56 -15.51
C LYS A 40 -1.94 -14.74 -15.19
N HIS A 41 -1.43 -14.04 -14.18
CA HIS A 41 -0.03 -14.15 -13.78
C HIS A 41 0.21 -13.44 -12.46
N LEU A 42 1.24 -13.90 -11.77
CA LEU A 42 1.93 -13.15 -10.73
C LEU A 42 3.31 -12.78 -11.28
N LYS A 43 3.65 -11.50 -11.25
CA LYS A 43 4.96 -10.96 -11.68
C LYS A 43 5.53 -10.10 -10.57
N GLN A 44 6.84 -10.17 -10.37
CA GLN A 44 7.58 -9.15 -9.62
C GLN A 44 8.46 -8.35 -10.57
N TYR A 45 8.65 -7.08 -10.27
CA TYR A 45 9.58 -6.23 -11.00
C TYR A 45 10.17 -5.16 -10.09
N HIS A 46 11.34 -4.67 -10.47
CA HIS A 46 12.01 -3.55 -9.85
C HIS A 46 12.63 -2.66 -10.93
N GLU A 47 12.50 -1.34 -10.77
CA GLU A 47 13.04 -0.37 -11.70
C GLU A 47 14.17 0.41 -11.03
N THR A 48 15.37 0.30 -11.61
CA THR A 48 16.55 1.07 -11.20
C THR A 48 16.86 2.15 -12.19
N LYS A 49 17.36 3.29 -11.69
CA LYS A 49 17.81 4.40 -12.53
C LYS A 49 19.12 4.93 -12.00
N GLU A 50 20.13 4.97 -12.86
CA GLU A 50 21.40 5.64 -12.60
C GLU A 50 21.37 7.03 -13.23
N GLN A 51 22.11 7.97 -12.65
CA GLN A 51 22.17 9.33 -13.15
C GLN A 51 22.63 9.37 -14.62
N GLY A 52 21.84 10.04 -15.47
CA GLY A 52 22.13 10.16 -16.90
C GLY A 52 21.93 8.89 -17.73
N LYS A 53 21.37 7.81 -17.17
CA LYS A 53 21.07 6.57 -17.88
C LYS A 53 19.57 6.29 -17.94
N GLU A 54 19.20 5.53 -18.97
CA GLU A 54 17.83 5.02 -19.12
C GLU A 54 17.48 4.05 -17.97
N PRO A 55 16.22 4.05 -17.50
CA PRO A 55 15.77 3.11 -16.46
C PRO A 55 15.95 1.66 -16.90
N LYS A 56 16.40 0.82 -15.96
CA LYS A 56 16.52 -0.63 -16.14
C LYS A 56 15.47 -1.33 -15.30
N VAL A 57 14.64 -2.11 -15.97
CA VAL A 57 13.61 -2.94 -15.33
C VAL A 57 14.14 -4.37 -15.21
N GLN A 58 14.13 -4.91 -13.99
CA GLN A 58 14.33 -6.33 -13.72
C GLN A 58 12.96 -6.94 -13.40
N GLU A 59 12.56 -7.98 -14.11
CA GLU A 59 11.25 -8.62 -13.93
C GLU A 59 11.34 -10.15 -13.93
N TYR A 60 10.46 -10.79 -13.16
CA TYR A 60 10.28 -12.23 -13.11
C TYR A 60 8.81 -12.58 -12.98
N TYR A 61 8.36 -13.57 -13.75
CA TYR A 61 7.05 -14.18 -13.56
C TYR A 61 7.16 -15.25 -12.48
N LEU A 62 6.36 -15.12 -11.43
CA LEU A 62 6.33 -16.02 -10.28
C LEU A 62 5.33 -17.16 -10.48
N GLY A 63 4.44 -17.01 -11.45
CA GLY A 63 3.53 -18.05 -11.93
C GLY A 63 2.70 -17.50 -13.08
N MET A 64 2.35 -18.37 -14.03
CA MET A 64 1.41 -18.08 -15.09
C MET A 64 0.07 -18.74 -14.76
N GLY A 65 -1.00 -18.01 -15.00
CA GLY A 65 -2.37 -18.43 -14.77
C GLY A 65 -2.87 -19.22 -15.96
N ASN A 66 -3.14 -20.50 -15.74
CA ASN A 66 -3.85 -21.36 -16.70
C ASN A 66 -5.33 -21.52 -16.30
N HIS A 67 -5.89 -20.61 -15.49
CA HIS A 67 -7.20 -20.81 -14.89
C HIS A 67 -8.30 -20.98 -15.95
N HIS A 68 -8.17 -20.36 -17.13
CA HIS A 68 -9.10 -20.56 -18.25
C HIS A 68 -8.97 -21.94 -18.94
N GLU A 69 -7.81 -22.59 -18.87
CA GLU A 69 -7.56 -23.92 -19.46
C GLU A 69 -7.88 -25.04 -18.46
N GLN A 70 -7.53 -24.86 -17.19
CA GLN A 70 -7.95 -25.74 -16.07
C GLN A 70 -9.49 -25.78 -15.90
N MET A 71 -10.21 -24.78 -16.43
CA MET A 71 -11.68 -24.73 -16.51
C MET A 71 -12.29 -25.72 -17.52
N LYS A 72 -11.54 -26.24 -18.51
CA LYS A 72 -12.05 -27.24 -19.46
C LYS A 72 -12.01 -28.66 -18.90
N ASP A 73 -11.11 -28.92 -17.97
CA ASP A 73 -10.92 -30.21 -17.31
C ASP A 73 -11.66 -30.30 -15.96
N ALA A 74 -12.72 -29.50 -15.78
CA ALA A 74 -13.65 -29.59 -14.64
C ALA A 74 -14.42 -30.93 -14.56
N ALA A 75 -14.08 -31.91 -15.40
CA ALA A 75 -14.49 -33.30 -15.28
C ALA A 75 -13.61 -34.12 -14.30
N ASP A 76 -12.43 -33.61 -13.90
CA ASP A 76 -11.46 -34.31 -13.04
C ASP A 76 -11.09 -33.54 -11.76
N ILE A 77 -11.90 -32.58 -11.32
CA ILE A 77 -11.84 -32.12 -9.92
C ILE A 77 -12.46 -33.26 -9.10
N PRO A 78 -11.73 -33.92 -8.18
CA PRO A 78 -12.29 -34.99 -7.38
C PRO A 78 -13.57 -34.49 -6.72
N ALA A 79 -14.66 -35.19 -7.04
CA ALA A 79 -15.96 -35.04 -6.40
C ALA A 79 -15.78 -34.87 -4.89
N GLU A 80 -16.38 -33.81 -4.35
CA GLU A 80 -16.59 -33.54 -2.93
C GLU A 80 -15.77 -34.43 -1.99
N VAL A 81 -14.55 -34.00 -1.65
CA VAL A 81 -14.00 -34.43 -0.38
C VAL A 81 -14.96 -33.87 0.67
N THR A 82 -15.59 -34.76 1.41
CA THR A 82 -16.41 -34.53 2.61
C THR A 82 -15.63 -33.87 3.77
N ALA A 83 -14.54 -33.16 3.46
CA ALA A 83 -13.71 -32.37 4.35
C ALA A 83 -14.02 -30.87 4.14
N GLY A 84 -14.00 -30.10 5.22
CA GLY A 84 -14.27 -28.66 5.16
C GLY A 84 -13.34 -27.89 4.22
N VAL A 85 -13.76 -26.70 3.81
CA VAL A 85 -12.91 -25.75 3.06
C VAL A 85 -11.62 -25.50 3.87
N PRO A 86 -10.44 -25.53 3.24
CA PRO A 86 -9.19 -25.28 3.93
C PRO A 86 -9.17 -23.87 4.52
N VAL A 87 -8.54 -23.74 5.69
CA VAL A 87 -8.46 -22.47 6.44
C VAL A 87 -7.02 -22.03 6.57
N ARG A 88 -6.81 -20.72 6.58
CA ARG A 88 -5.51 -20.08 6.80
C ARG A 88 -5.64 -19.05 7.91
N SER A 89 -4.67 -19.03 8.83
CA SER A 89 -4.57 -17.98 9.84
C SER A 89 -3.97 -16.73 9.21
N VAL A 90 -4.74 -15.65 9.17
CA VAL A 90 -4.31 -14.32 8.72
C VAL A 90 -4.61 -13.33 9.84
N ASP A 91 -3.59 -12.66 10.37
CA ASP A 91 -3.68 -11.74 11.52
C ASP A 91 -4.42 -12.34 12.75
N GLY A 92 -4.23 -13.64 13.00
CA GLY A 92 -4.85 -14.36 14.11
C GLY A 92 -6.32 -14.76 13.89
N VAL A 93 -6.84 -14.54 12.68
CA VAL A 93 -8.19 -14.96 12.25
C VAL A 93 -8.08 -16.12 11.28
N GLU A 94 -8.80 -17.22 11.55
CA GLU A 94 -8.90 -18.34 10.63
C GLU A 94 -9.90 -18.04 9.50
N LEU A 95 -9.38 -17.84 8.29
CA LEU A 95 -10.14 -17.52 7.09
C LEU A 95 -10.17 -18.72 6.15
N PRO A 96 -11.36 -19.25 5.77
CA PRO A 96 -11.45 -20.22 4.70
C PRO A 96 -11.10 -19.58 3.35
N TYR A 97 -10.36 -20.30 2.50
CA TYR A 97 -9.85 -19.76 1.25
C TYR A 97 -10.13 -20.65 0.04
N TYR A 98 -10.24 -20.01 -1.13
CA TYR A 98 -10.22 -20.67 -2.44
C TYR A 98 -8.82 -20.52 -3.06
N GLU A 99 -8.21 -21.63 -3.43
CA GLU A 99 -6.83 -21.66 -3.93
C GLU A 99 -6.79 -21.68 -5.45
N VAL A 100 -5.93 -20.83 -6.01
CA VAL A 100 -5.55 -20.85 -7.43
C VAL A 100 -4.05 -21.06 -7.52
N ILE A 101 -3.64 -22.13 -8.21
CA ILE A 101 -2.25 -22.45 -8.46
C ILE A 101 -1.83 -21.83 -9.81
N MET A 102 -0.82 -20.96 -9.78
CA MET A 102 -0.18 -20.38 -10.95
C MET A 102 1.22 -20.98 -11.10
N ASP A 103 1.46 -21.74 -12.17
CA ASP A 103 2.73 -22.44 -12.41
C ASP A 103 3.34 -21.98 -13.75
N GLY A 104 4.52 -22.48 -14.11
CA GLY A 104 5.17 -22.13 -15.37
C GLY A 104 5.74 -20.72 -15.38
N GLY A 105 6.09 -20.17 -14.22
CA GLY A 105 6.80 -18.90 -14.11
C GLY A 105 8.22 -18.95 -14.68
N SER A 106 8.92 -17.80 -14.60
CA SER A 106 10.32 -17.69 -15.01
C SER A 106 11.19 -18.71 -14.29
N ARG A 107 12.17 -19.28 -15.01
CA ARG A 107 13.08 -20.29 -14.47
C ARG A 107 13.83 -19.78 -13.24
N CYS A 108 13.74 -20.51 -12.14
CA CYS A 108 14.49 -20.25 -10.93
C CYS A 108 15.98 -20.55 -11.16
N ASP A 109 16.84 -19.62 -10.82
CA ASP A 109 18.29 -19.73 -10.86
C ASP A 109 18.82 -20.68 -9.78
N LEU A 110 18.18 -20.71 -8.61
CA LEU A 110 18.58 -21.56 -7.49
C LEU A 110 18.14 -23.03 -7.64
N THR A 111 16.89 -23.27 -8.06
CA THR A 111 16.33 -24.64 -8.15
C THR A 111 16.33 -25.20 -9.57
N GLY A 112 16.47 -24.35 -10.58
CA GLY A 112 16.34 -24.71 -12.00
C GLY A 112 14.90 -25.00 -12.46
N LYS A 113 13.92 -25.01 -11.57
CA LYS A 113 12.51 -25.25 -11.90
C LYS A 113 11.78 -23.93 -12.22
N PRO A 114 10.67 -23.94 -12.97
CA PRO A 114 9.78 -22.78 -13.08
C PRO A 114 9.31 -22.33 -11.70
N ARG A 115 9.22 -21.01 -11.49
CA ARG A 115 8.59 -20.44 -10.29
C ARG A 115 7.09 -20.76 -10.27
N LYS A 116 6.56 -20.94 -9.06
CA LYS A 116 5.16 -21.29 -8.83
C LYS A 116 4.55 -20.42 -7.71
N ALA A 117 3.30 -20.03 -7.85
CA ALA A 117 2.57 -19.24 -6.87
C ALA A 117 1.24 -19.90 -6.49
N HIS A 118 0.95 -19.88 -5.19
CA HIS A 118 -0.30 -20.30 -4.57
C HIS A 118 -1.06 -19.04 -4.15
N VAL A 119 -2.18 -18.78 -4.83
CA VAL A 119 -3.00 -17.58 -4.60
C VAL A 119 -4.27 -17.98 -3.84
N PHE A 120 -4.37 -17.51 -2.60
CA PHE A 120 -5.47 -17.79 -1.68
C PHE A 120 -6.45 -16.62 -1.66
N TYR A 121 -7.63 -16.82 -2.24
CA TYR A 121 -8.73 -15.86 -2.17
C TYR A 121 -9.54 -16.08 -0.89
N VAL A 122 -9.60 -15.07 -0.04
CA VAL A 122 -10.38 -15.09 1.22
C VAL A 122 -11.57 -14.14 1.12
N CYS A 123 -12.69 -14.48 1.77
CA CYS A 123 -13.84 -13.58 1.83
C CYS A 123 -13.52 -12.36 2.70
N GLN A 124 -13.66 -11.18 2.09
CA GLN A 124 -13.75 -9.91 2.79
C GLN A 124 -14.83 -9.04 2.12
N PRO A 125 -15.86 -8.56 2.84
CA PRO A 125 -16.97 -7.82 2.23
C PRO A 125 -16.57 -6.58 1.44
N GLU A 126 -15.56 -5.85 1.91
CA GLU A 126 -15.01 -4.67 1.22
C GLU A 126 -13.85 -5.00 0.26
N GLY A 127 -13.44 -6.27 0.20
CA GLY A 127 -12.31 -6.73 -0.60
C GLY A 127 -12.59 -6.64 -2.09
N MET A 128 -11.79 -5.87 -2.80
CA MET A 128 -11.93 -5.66 -4.24
C MET A 128 -10.93 -6.49 -5.06
N GLY A 129 -10.04 -7.24 -4.41
CA GLY A 129 -9.00 -8.07 -5.02
C GLY A 129 -7.59 -7.76 -4.54
N GLU A 130 -7.42 -6.88 -3.56
CA GLU A 130 -6.12 -6.39 -3.12
C GLU A 130 -5.29 -7.50 -2.44
N ILE A 131 -3.96 -7.39 -2.55
CA ILE A 131 -3.02 -8.33 -1.95
C ILE A 131 -2.84 -7.98 -0.47
N LEU A 132 -3.33 -8.84 0.41
CA LEU A 132 -3.19 -8.70 1.86
C LEU A 132 -1.80 -9.11 2.36
N GLU A 133 -1.34 -10.30 1.95
CA GLU A 133 -0.05 -10.88 2.34
C GLU A 133 0.60 -11.46 1.07
N LEU A 134 1.92 -11.30 0.94
CA LEU A 134 2.73 -12.01 -0.03
C LEU A 134 3.99 -12.49 0.66
N LYS A 135 4.35 -13.76 0.46
CA LYS A 135 5.63 -14.30 0.94
C LYS A 135 6.17 -15.39 0.03
N GLU A 136 7.48 -15.54 0.05
CA GLU A 136 8.17 -16.71 -0.49
C GLU A 136 8.20 -17.79 0.60
N SER A 137 7.32 -18.80 0.51
CA SER A 137 7.21 -19.87 1.51
C SER A 137 8.36 -20.87 1.43
N SER A 138 8.90 -21.04 0.23
CA SER A 138 10.00 -21.94 -0.13
C SER A 138 10.71 -21.32 -1.33
N THR A 139 11.98 -21.69 -1.57
CA THR A 139 12.76 -21.12 -2.68
C THR A 139 12.01 -21.23 -4.01
N CYS A 140 11.70 -20.07 -4.61
CA CYS A 140 10.94 -19.91 -5.86
C CYS A 140 9.48 -20.40 -5.82
N GLU A 141 8.89 -20.50 -4.63
CA GLU A 141 7.48 -20.82 -4.42
C GLU A 141 6.84 -19.77 -3.49
N TYR A 142 5.74 -19.19 -3.97
CA TYR A 142 5.15 -17.99 -3.39
C TYR A 142 3.74 -18.26 -2.90
N GLU A 143 3.38 -17.66 -1.77
CA GLU A 143 2.02 -17.66 -1.24
C GLU A 143 1.49 -16.23 -1.23
N VAL A 144 0.29 -16.04 -1.77
CA VAL A 144 -0.36 -14.73 -1.86
C VAL A 144 -1.77 -14.81 -1.31
N VAL A 145 -2.12 -13.95 -0.36
CA VAL A 145 -3.47 -13.84 0.19
C VAL A 145 -4.18 -12.64 -0.44
N VAL A 146 -5.37 -12.86 -0.97
CA VAL A 146 -6.16 -11.85 -1.69
C VAL A 146 -7.54 -11.69 -1.09
N LEU A 147 -7.95 -10.44 -0.87
CA LEU A 147 -9.27 -10.10 -0.36
C LEU A 147 -10.30 -10.08 -1.49
N ALA A 148 -11.33 -10.95 -1.41
CA ALA A 148 -12.33 -11.10 -2.47
C ALA A 148 -13.77 -11.11 -1.93
N SER A 149 -14.49 -10.01 -2.17
CA SER A 149 -15.91 -9.87 -1.81
C SER A 149 -16.84 -10.87 -2.52
N TYR A 150 -16.50 -11.28 -3.75
CA TYR A 150 -17.30 -12.26 -4.51
C TYR A 150 -17.48 -13.60 -3.77
N LEU A 151 -16.47 -14.06 -3.03
CA LEU A 151 -16.53 -15.30 -2.24
C LEU A 151 -17.45 -15.20 -1.03
N CYS A 152 -17.77 -14.00 -0.55
CA CYS A 152 -18.58 -13.81 0.65
C CYS A 152 -20.05 -14.19 0.48
N SER A 153 -20.52 -14.39 -0.75
CA SER A 153 -21.85 -14.96 -1.00
C SER A 153 -21.91 -16.45 -0.61
N HIS A 154 -20.78 -17.16 -0.66
CA HIS A 154 -20.70 -18.59 -0.37
C HIS A 154 -20.52 -18.85 1.14
N PRO A 155 -21.45 -19.56 1.82
CA PRO A 155 -21.44 -19.75 3.27
C PRO A 155 -20.17 -20.42 3.81
N LYS A 156 -19.58 -21.37 3.07
CA LYS A 156 -18.36 -22.06 3.50
C LYS A 156 -17.09 -21.18 3.51
N TYR A 157 -17.09 -20.05 2.80
CA TYR A 157 -15.94 -19.13 2.73
C TYR A 157 -16.08 -17.92 3.65
N ARG A 158 -17.25 -17.70 4.25
CA ARG A 158 -17.41 -16.63 5.23
C ARG A 158 -16.53 -16.89 6.46
N PRO A 159 -15.88 -15.85 7.01
CA PRO A 159 -15.23 -15.97 8.31
C PRO A 159 -16.22 -16.56 9.31
N LYS A 160 -15.84 -17.65 9.97
CA LYS A 160 -16.62 -18.15 11.10
C LYS A 160 -16.47 -17.12 12.20
N SER A 161 -17.54 -16.40 12.53
CA SER A 161 -17.54 -15.56 13.72
C SER A 161 -17.13 -16.44 14.89
N GLN A 162 -16.07 -16.06 15.61
CA GLN A 162 -15.80 -16.71 16.89
C GLN A 162 -17.08 -16.62 17.72
N PRO A 163 -17.50 -17.71 18.40
CA PRO A 163 -18.67 -17.63 19.26
C PRO A 163 -18.38 -16.57 20.33
N VAL A 164 -19.02 -15.40 20.20
CA VAL A 164 -19.00 -14.40 21.25
C VAL A 164 -19.87 -14.95 22.37
N ASN A 165 -19.23 -15.52 23.38
CA ASN A 165 -19.93 -15.89 24.60
C ASN A 165 -20.34 -14.59 25.29
N GLU A 166 -21.64 -14.29 25.29
CA GLU A 166 -22.18 -13.14 26.00
C GLU A 166 -21.93 -13.32 27.51
N ILE A 167 -20.94 -12.60 28.06
CA ILE A 167 -20.72 -12.56 29.50
C ILE A 167 -21.63 -11.48 30.08
N LYS A 168 -22.76 -11.90 30.64
CA LYS A 168 -23.66 -11.00 31.38
C LYS A 168 -23.02 -10.60 32.69
N CYS A 169 -22.39 -9.43 32.69
CA CYS A 169 -21.80 -8.83 33.87
C CYS A 169 -22.89 -8.09 34.68
N HIS A 170 -22.90 -8.27 36.00
CA HIS A 170 -23.78 -7.53 36.90
C HIS A 170 -22.93 -6.71 37.86
N ALA A 171 -23.33 -5.46 38.10
CA ALA A 171 -22.70 -4.61 39.09
C ALA A 171 -22.87 -5.21 40.49
N MET A 172 -21.77 -5.29 41.26
CA MET A 172 -21.83 -5.74 42.64
C MET A 172 -22.31 -4.62 43.56
N HIS A 173 -22.80 -4.97 44.75
CA HIS A 173 -23.19 -3.97 45.74
C HIS A 173 -22.00 -3.05 46.10
N GLY A 174 -22.22 -1.73 46.03
CA GLY A 174 -21.16 -0.72 46.21
C GLY A 174 -20.30 -0.44 44.97
N SER A 175 -20.58 -1.10 43.84
CA SER A 175 -19.95 -0.75 42.56
C SER A 175 -20.37 0.65 42.12
N PRO A 176 -19.46 1.46 41.54
CA PRO A 176 -19.82 2.77 41.03
C PRO A 176 -20.84 2.63 39.89
N LEU A 177 -21.73 3.62 39.75
CA LEU A 177 -22.74 3.66 38.68
C LEU A 177 -22.14 3.58 37.27
N LYS A 178 -20.85 3.91 37.16
CA LYS A 178 -20.08 3.84 35.92
C LYS A 178 -18.68 3.30 36.21
N PRO A 179 -18.12 2.42 35.37
CA PRO A 179 -16.72 1.99 35.50
C PRO A 179 -15.79 3.21 35.53
N ARG A 180 -14.82 3.21 36.45
CA ARG A 180 -13.86 4.32 36.60
C ARG A 180 -13.07 4.56 35.31
N GLU A 181 -12.60 3.49 34.67
CA GLU A 181 -11.89 3.57 33.39
C GLU A 181 -12.76 4.14 32.28
N LEU A 182 -14.05 3.81 32.23
CA LEU A 182 -14.98 4.41 31.28
C LEU A 182 -15.18 5.90 31.56
N THR A 183 -15.20 6.28 32.83
CA THR A 183 -15.30 7.69 33.24
C THR A 183 -14.04 8.46 32.86
N HIS A 184 -12.87 7.88 33.06
CA HIS A 184 -11.59 8.46 32.64
C HIS A 184 -11.50 8.57 31.11
N ALA A 185 -11.83 7.50 30.37
CA ALA A 185 -11.83 7.50 28.92
C ALA A 185 -12.82 8.51 28.33
N GLU A 186 -13.97 8.74 28.96
CA GLU A 186 -14.91 9.77 28.53
C GLU A 186 -14.43 11.19 28.86
N VAL A 187 -13.74 11.38 29.99
CA VAL A 187 -13.11 12.66 30.30
C VAL A 187 -11.98 12.96 29.32
N GLU A 188 -11.17 11.96 28.99
CA GLU A 188 -10.11 12.05 27.99
C GLU A 188 -10.69 12.29 26.59
N SER A 189 -11.74 11.57 26.20
CA SER A 189 -12.43 11.77 24.92
C SER A 189 -13.09 13.14 24.83
N ARG A 190 -13.68 13.65 25.92
CA ARG A 190 -14.19 15.02 25.99
C ARG A 190 -13.07 16.03 25.91
N TYR A 191 -11.96 15.83 26.60
CA TYR A 191 -10.79 16.71 26.52
C TYR A 191 -10.22 16.75 25.10
N LEU A 192 -10.19 15.62 24.39
CA LEU A 192 -9.78 15.54 22.99
C LEU A 192 -10.79 16.22 22.04
N GLN A 193 -12.09 16.15 22.32
CA GLN A 193 -13.11 16.88 21.56
C GLN A 193 -13.06 18.39 21.82
N ASP A 194 -12.85 18.80 23.07
CA ASP A 194 -12.80 20.20 23.50
C ASP A 194 -11.50 20.88 23.02
N SER A 195 -10.35 20.20 23.14
CA SER A 195 -9.09 20.67 22.54
C SER A 195 -9.12 20.70 21.00
N GLY A 196 -9.94 19.85 20.37
CA GLY A 196 -10.26 19.95 18.94
C GLY A 196 -11.16 21.14 18.58
N GLN A 197 -12.03 21.58 19.49
CA GLN A 197 -12.89 22.76 19.30
C GLN A 197 -12.17 24.08 19.64
N ASP A 198 -11.28 24.10 20.63
CA ASP A 198 -10.48 25.28 20.98
C ASP A 198 -9.53 25.70 19.84
N TYR A 199 -9.05 24.75 19.04
CA TYR A 199 -8.26 25.04 17.83
C TYR A 199 -9.10 25.68 16.70
N ILE A 200 -10.41 25.37 16.65
CA ILE A 200 -11.36 25.94 15.67
C ILE A 200 -11.83 27.33 16.12
N MET A 201 -11.89 27.60 17.43
CA MET A 201 -12.31 28.91 17.94
C MET A 201 -11.19 29.97 17.91
N GLN A 202 -9.91 29.58 18.00
CA GLN A 202 -8.79 30.52 17.85
C GLN A 202 -8.53 30.96 16.39
N SER A 203 -9.04 30.23 15.40
CA SER A 203 -8.84 30.55 13.97
C SER A 203 -9.96 31.40 13.35
N THR A 204 -11.01 31.75 14.10
CA THR A 204 -12.19 32.44 13.53
C THR A 204 -12.55 33.79 14.16
N SER A 205 -11.69 34.39 14.99
CA SER A 205 -11.88 35.77 15.46
C SER A 205 -11.16 36.80 14.57
N THR A 206 -11.75 37.10 13.42
CA THR A 206 -11.70 38.45 12.81
C THR A 206 -13.03 38.73 12.09
N GLU A 207 -13.76 39.70 12.63
CA GLU A 207 -15.05 40.31 12.22
C GLU A 207 -15.09 40.75 10.73
N ALA A 208 -16.21 40.92 9.99
CA ALA A 208 -17.66 40.80 10.16
C ALA A 208 -18.32 40.97 8.73
N PRO A 209 -19.55 41.49 8.55
CA PRO A 209 -20.84 40.79 8.56
C PRO A 209 -21.61 40.86 7.21
N GLY A 210 -22.56 39.94 6.96
CA GLY A 210 -23.75 40.29 6.18
C GLY A 210 -24.35 39.25 5.23
N SER A 211 -25.68 39.12 5.35
CA SER A 211 -26.67 38.71 4.34
C SER A 211 -26.91 37.22 4.06
N SER A 212 -28.00 36.76 4.68
CA SER A 212 -28.99 35.78 4.21
C SER A 212 -29.07 35.54 2.69
N ARG A 213 -29.20 34.27 2.29
CA ARG A 213 -30.42 33.74 1.62
C ARG A 213 -30.33 32.24 1.32
N GLN A 214 -31.40 31.54 1.67
CA GLN A 214 -31.76 30.18 1.25
C GLN A 214 -31.82 30.05 -0.29
N ASN A 215 -31.39 28.92 -0.86
CA ASN A 215 -32.31 27.98 -1.55
C ASN A 215 -31.62 26.78 -2.24
N LYS A 216 -32.12 25.61 -1.85
CA LYS A 216 -32.62 24.49 -2.67
C LYS A 216 -31.71 23.79 -3.70
N LEU A 217 -31.46 22.52 -3.37
CA LEU A 217 -31.29 21.36 -4.24
C LEU A 217 -32.04 21.45 -5.58
N HIS A 218 -31.38 21.01 -6.65
CA HIS A 218 -32.04 20.26 -7.72
C HIS A 218 -31.14 19.16 -8.33
N ARG A 219 -31.65 17.94 -8.20
CA ARG A 219 -31.21 16.68 -8.81
C ARG A 219 -31.65 16.64 -10.28
N LYS A 220 -30.74 16.37 -11.21
CA LYS A 220 -31.08 15.84 -12.55
C LYS A 220 -30.02 14.86 -13.05
N GLN A 221 -30.48 13.66 -13.38
CA GLN A 221 -29.93 12.67 -14.32
C GLN A 221 -31.10 12.28 -15.23
N PRO A 222 -30.90 11.51 -16.32
CA PRO A 222 -29.80 11.47 -17.28
C PRO A 222 -30.33 11.52 -18.73
N VAL A 223 -29.46 11.66 -19.75
CA VAL A 223 -29.81 11.29 -21.14
C VAL A 223 -28.60 10.65 -21.82
N ILE A 224 -28.81 9.44 -22.36
CA ILE A 224 -27.90 8.68 -23.21
C ILE A 224 -28.26 8.95 -24.67
N SER A 225 -27.26 9.17 -25.53
CA SER A 225 -27.37 8.97 -26.98
C SER A 225 -25.97 8.65 -27.51
N GLY A 226 -25.81 7.46 -28.10
CA GLY A 226 -24.54 6.95 -28.58
C GLY A 226 -24.23 7.33 -30.03
N GLN A 227 -22.95 7.24 -30.39
CA GLN A 227 -22.46 7.06 -31.75
C GLN A 227 -21.16 6.24 -31.73
N VAL A 228 -21.04 5.37 -32.74
CA VAL A 228 -19.99 4.38 -32.96
C VAL A 228 -18.78 5.04 -33.63
N GLY A 229 -17.56 4.73 -33.15
CA GLY A 229 -16.29 5.10 -33.78
C GLY A 229 -15.13 4.23 -33.24
N GLU A 230 -14.26 3.81 -34.17
CA GLU A 230 -13.06 2.96 -34.16
C GLU A 230 -12.19 2.84 -32.87
N PRO A 231 -11.40 1.74 -32.74
CA PRO A 231 -10.79 1.33 -31.47
C PRO A 231 -9.68 2.28 -31.04
N SER A 232 -10.03 3.26 -30.22
CA SER A 232 -9.06 4.00 -29.42
C SER A 232 -8.51 3.06 -28.35
N VAL A 233 -7.21 2.80 -28.40
CA VAL A 233 -6.44 2.26 -27.27
C VAL A 233 -6.62 3.26 -26.12
N GLN A 234 -7.50 2.94 -25.17
CA GLN A 234 -7.70 3.78 -23.99
C GLN A 234 -6.51 3.58 -23.05
N PRO A 235 -5.94 4.67 -22.50
CA PRO A 235 -5.01 4.56 -21.39
C PRO A 235 -5.78 3.97 -20.22
N ASP A 236 -5.26 2.87 -19.71
CA ASP A 236 -5.78 2.08 -18.61
C ASP A 236 -6.27 3.03 -17.49
N GLN A 237 -7.59 3.04 -17.27
CA GLN A 237 -8.12 3.59 -16.04
C GLN A 237 -7.48 2.77 -14.95
N GLN A 238 -6.60 3.38 -14.13
CA GLN A 238 -6.15 2.81 -12.87
C GLN A 238 -7.37 2.20 -12.21
N SER A 239 -7.46 0.86 -12.27
CA SER A 239 -8.65 0.17 -11.79
C SER A 239 -8.85 0.58 -10.33
N ALA A 240 -10.09 0.63 -9.84
CA ALA A 240 -10.35 0.93 -8.43
C ALA A 240 -9.47 0.12 -7.46
N LEU A 241 -8.97 -1.03 -7.92
CA LEU A 241 -8.01 -1.90 -7.26
C LEU A 241 -6.60 -1.32 -7.14
N GLY A 242 -6.05 -0.76 -8.23
CA GLY A 242 -4.76 -0.07 -8.21
C GLY A 242 -4.78 1.11 -7.23
N ALA A 243 -5.84 1.91 -7.25
CA ALA A 243 -5.99 3.03 -6.31
C ALA A 243 -6.07 2.60 -4.83
N VAL A 244 -6.66 1.44 -4.53
CA VAL A 244 -6.70 0.90 -3.15
C VAL A 244 -5.33 0.41 -2.72
N THR A 245 -4.65 -0.35 -3.57
CA THR A 245 -3.27 -0.76 -3.31
C THR A 245 -2.37 0.45 -3.06
N ASP A 246 -2.50 1.48 -3.89
CA ASP A 246 -1.67 2.69 -3.83
C ASP A 246 -1.80 3.36 -2.47
N LYS A 247 -3.03 3.48 -1.97
CA LYS A 247 -3.31 4.04 -0.63
C LYS A 247 -2.69 3.20 0.49
N GLN A 248 -2.84 1.87 0.45
CA GLN A 248 -2.27 0.98 1.47
C GLN A 248 -0.74 1.08 1.50
N THR A 249 -0.13 1.06 0.32
CA THR A 249 1.33 1.16 0.16
C THR A 249 1.85 2.51 0.65
N LEU A 250 1.22 3.61 0.23
CA LEU A 250 1.56 4.96 0.68
C LEU A 250 1.41 5.12 2.19
N ARG A 251 0.36 4.55 2.78
CA ARG A 251 0.14 4.58 4.22
C ARG A 251 1.27 3.85 4.96
N GLY A 252 1.65 2.64 4.52
CA GLY A 252 2.75 1.90 5.14
C GLY A 252 4.08 2.66 5.07
N PHE A 253 4.36 3.28 3.92
CA PHE A 253 5.54 4.12 3.74
C PHE A 253 5.50 5.38 4.64
N LEU A 254 4.44 6.19 4.58
CA LEU A 254 4.36 7.48 5.27
C LEU A 254 4.22 7.35 6.80
N THR A 255 3.74 6.20 7.28
CA THR A 255 3.73 5.90 8.73
C THR A 255 5.08 5.37 9.24
N GLY A 256 6.01 5.07 8.33
CA GLY A 256 7.31 4.49 8.66
C GLY A 256 7.25 3.00 9.02
N SER A 257 6.10 2.32 8.81
CA SER A 257 5.99 0.88 9.05
C SER A 257 6.74 0.05 8.00
N GLN A 258 6.97 0.65 6.82
CA GLN A 258 7.70 0.01 5.72
C GLN A 258 8.73 0.97 5.12
N CYS A 259 9.96 0.50 4.99
CA CYS A 259 11.04 1.23 4.34
C CYS A 259 11.12 0.90 2.85
N LEU A 260 11.63 1.83 2.06
CA LEU A 260 11.83 1.66 0.62
C LEU A 260 13.30 1.39 0.35
N ILE A 261 13.57 0.35 -0.43
CA ILE A 261 14.93 -0.03 -0.81
C ILE A 261 15.10 0.12 -2.32
N GLY A 262 16.17 0.78 -2.73
CA GLY A 262 16.57 0.88 -4.12
C GLY A 262 18.07 0.96 -4.27
N GLY A 263 18.52 1.51 -5.39
CA GLY A 263 19.93 1.58 -5.76
C GLY A 263 20.30 0.58 -6.84
N ALA A 264 21.33 0.93 -7.61
CA ALA A 264 21.84 0.18 -8.75
C ALA A 264 23.31 -0.16 -8.52
N GLY A 265 23.74 -1.33 -9.00
CA GLY A 265 25.14 -1.76 -8.88
C GLY A 265 25.51 -2.21 -7.47
N TRP A 266 26.63 -1.70 -6.95
CA TRP A 266 27.23 -2.11 -5.68
C TRP A 266 26.47 -1.61 -4.46
N TRP A 267 25.98 -0.37 -4.51
CA TRP A 267 25.34 0.29 -3.39
C TRP A 267 23.82 0.15 -3.44
N ARG A 268 23.24 -0.14 -2.28
CA ARG A 268 21.81 -0.07 -2.01
C ARG A 268 21.52 1.12 -1.11
N HIS A 269 20.33 1.67 -1.24
CA HIS A 269 19.86 2.79 -0.45
C HIS A 269 18.53 2.42 0.15
N GLU A 270 18.36 2.74 1.43
CA GLU A 270 17.12 2.54 2.16
C GLU A 270 16.64 3.88 2.72
N LEU A 271 15.35 4.13 2.54
CA LEU A 271 14.62 5.25 3.12
C LEU A 271 13.52 4.70 4.03
N CYS A 272 13.65 4.95 5.32
CA CYS A 272 12.59 4.76 6.30
C CYS A 272 11.98 6.13 6.62
N PHE A 273 10.78 6.40 6.09
CA PHE A 273 10.16 7.72 6.21
C PHE A 273 9.96 8.12 7.67
N GLY A 274 10.35 9.35 8.01
CA GLY A 274 10.25 9.85 9.38
C GLY A 274 11.27 9.24 10.35
N SER A 275 12.24 8.46 9.84
CA SER A 275 13.25 7.78 10.65
C SER A 275 14.68 8.05 10.16
N PHE A 276 15.12 7.42 9.06
CA PHE A 276 16.50 7.57 8.57
C PHE A 276 16.65 7.30 7.08
N VAL A 277 17.79 7.72 6.55
CA VAL A 277 18.31 7.33 5.23
C VAL A 277 19.64 6.62 5.43
N THR A 278 19.80 5.46 4.82
CA THR A 278 21.05 4.70 4.87
C THR A 278 21.47 4.25 3.48
N GLN A 279 22.77 4.15 3.27
CA GLN A 279 23.37 3.45 2.15
C GLN A 279 24.11 2.23 2.66
N PHE A 280 23.91 1.09 2.01
CA PHE A 280 24.50 -0.17 2.43
C PHE A 280 24.93 -1.04 1.27
N HIS A 281 25.87 -1.94 1.53
CA HIS A 281 26.17 -3.06 0.65
C HIS A 281 26.54 -4.28 1.50
N SER A 282 26.29 -5.47 0.96
CA SER A 282 26.69 -6.72 1.59
C SER A 282 27.67 -7.43 0.66
N GLU A 283 28.89 -7.69 1.15
CA GLU A 283 29.87 -8.51 0.47
C GLU A 283 30.33 -9.65 1.38
N LYS A 284 30.10 -10.91 0.94
CA LYS A 284 30.56 -12.13 1.63
C LYS A 284 30.18 -12.18 3.13
N GLY A 285 29.00 -11.68 3.48
CA GLY A 285 28.48 -11.68 4.84
C GLY A 285 29.02 -10.57 5.75
N ARG A 286 29.72 -9.57 5.21
CA ARG A 286 29.98 -8.30 5.90
C ARG A 286 29.06 -7.23 5.34
N ASP A 287 28.24 -6.68 6.22
CA ASP A 287 27.35 -5.58 5.88
C ASP A 287 28.02 -4.26 6.27
N VAL A 288 28.19 -3.39 5.27
CA VAL A 288 28.60 -2.01 5.50
C VAL A 288 27.34 -1.16 5.43
N ASN A 289 27.02 -0.47 6.52
CA ASN A 289 25.90 0.45 6.61
C ASN A 289 26.45 1.85 6.91
N ILE A 290 26.01 2.84 6.13
CA ILE A 290 26.40 4.24 6.28
C ILE A 290 25.11 5.06 6.38
N PHE A 291 24.86 5.65 7.56
CA PHE A 291 23.70 6.51 7.77
C PHE A 291 23.95 7.88 7.15
N LEU A 292 23.12 8.25 6.18
CA LEU A 292 23.22 9.52 5.46
C LEU A 292 22.49 10.65 6.21
N GLY A 293 21.56 10.30 7.10
CA GLY A 293 20.88 11.23 7.99
C GLY A 293 19.69 10.59 8.72
N TYR A 294 19.27 11.24 9.78
CA TYR A 294 18.11 10.92 10.61
C TYR A 294 17.07 12.03 10.54
N TRP A 295 15.81 11.65 10.67
CA TRP A 295 14.71 12.58 10.67
C TRP A 295 14.64 13.37 11.97
N ASN A 296 14.48 14.68 11.86
CA ASN A 296 14.13 15.54 12.98
C ASN A 296 13.32 16.74 12.46
N LYS A 297 12.07 16.86 12.94
CA LYS A 297 11.14 17.90 12.48
C LYS A 297 11.70 19.31 12.68
N ASP A 298 12.25 19.61 13.85
CA ASP A 298 12.74 20.96 14.16
C ASP A 298 13.94 21.34 13.29
N LYS A 299 14.86 20.39 13.06
CA LYS A 299 16.01 20.58 12.16
C LYS A 299 15.58 20.74 10.70
N HIS A 300 14.54 20.03 10.26
CA HIS A 300 13.96 20.18 8.93
C HIS A 300 13.34 21.57 8.73
N VAL A 301 12.51 22.02 9.67
CA VAL A 301 11.89 23.36 9.62
C VAL A 301 12.97 24.45 9.65
N GLN A 302 14.02 24.29 10.46
CA GLN A 302 15.14 25.22 10.47
C GLN A 302 15.89 25.22 9.12
N TRP A 303 16.15 24.05 8.57
CA TRP A 303 16.80 23.90 7.26
C TRP A 303 16.01 24.59 6.14
N LEU A 304 14.68 24.54 6.15
CA LEU A 304 13.82 25.25 5.18
C LEU A 304 13.90 26.78 5.32
N LYS A 305 14.08 27.31 6.53
CA LYS A 305 14.29 28.76 6.76
C LYS A 305 15.63 29.21 6.19
N ASP A 306 16.66 28.38 6.38
CA ASP A 306 18.00 28.65 5.88
C ASP A 306 18.11 28.41 4.36
N ASN A 307 17.16 27.67 3.77
CA ASN A 307 17.11 27.33 2.36
C ASN A 307 15.72 27.62 1.72
N PRO A 308 15.34 28.89 1.53
CA PRO A 308 14.02 29.25 1.00
C PRO A 308 13.70 28.62 -0.36
N GLN A 309 14.72 28.36 -1.19
CA GLN A 309 14.58 27.70 -2.50
C GLN A 309 14.11 26.23 -2.40
N LYS A 310 14.14 25.63 -1.22
CA LYS A 310 13.73 24.24 -0.95
C LYS A 310 12.30 24.14 -0.41
N GLN A 311 11.65 25.26 -0.13
CA GLN A 311 10.27 25.26 0.32
C GLN A 311 9.35 24.65 -0.74
N PRO A 312 8.30 23.90 -0.31
CA PRO A 312 7.31 23.37 -1.22
C PRO A 312 6.70 24.48 -2.08
N ARG A 313 6.52 24.20 -3.37
CA ARG A 313 5.75 25.08 -4.26
C ARG A 313 4.27 25.09 -3.85
N PRO A 314 3.47 26.07 -4.31
CA PRO A 314 2.01 26.05 -4.12
C PRO A 314 1.37 24.74 -4.60
N ALA A 315 0.34 24.28 -3.89
CA ALA A 315 -0.23 22.94 -4.02
C ALA A 315 -0.71 22.59 -5.45
N ASP A 316 -1.14 23.59 -6.24
CA ASP A 316 -1.61 23.46 -7.62
C ASP A 316 -0.51 23.15 -8.63
N VAL A 317 0.73 23.55 -8.37
CA VAL A 317 1.89 23.34 -9.25
C VAL A 317 2.98 22.46 -8.63
N ARG A 318 2.74 21.93 -7.41
CA ARG A 318 3.72 21.16 -6.66
C ARG A 318 3.94 19.78 -7.29
N LYS A 319 5.17 19.53 -7.76
CA LYS A 319 5.59 18.24 -8.33
C LYS A 319 6.48 17.41 -7.40
N HIS A 320 6.99 18.03 -6.34
CA HIS A 320 7.77 17.35 -5.31
C HIS A 320 7.73 18.12 -3.98
N VAL A 321 8.11 17.44 -2.91
CA VAL A 321 8.49 18.03 -1.61
C VAL A 321 9.91 17.61 -1.26
N SER A 322 10.60 18.44 -0.48
CA SER A 322 11.94 18.16 0.03
C SER A 322 11.90 18.01 1.55
N LEU A 323 12.55 16.97 2.06
CA LEU A 323 12.62 16.63 3.47
C LEU A 323 14.07 16.47 3.89
N PHE A 324 14.48 17.13 4.97
CA PHE A 324 15.87 17.14 5.41
C PHE A 324 16.13 16.11 6.51
N TYR A 325 17.15 15.28 6.28
CA TYR A 325 17.67 14.29 7.22
C TYR A 325 19.10 14.68 7.59
N SER A 326 19.39 14.80 8.88
CA SER A 326 20.66 15.33 9.41
C SER A 326 21.34 14.37 10.36
N ASP A 327 22.53 14.73 10.85
CA ASP A 327 23.24 13.96 11.89
C ASP A 327 23.54 12.51 11.51
N GLY A 328 23.78 12.25 10.22
CA GLY A 328 24.28 10.96 9.77
C GLY A 328 25.69 10.67 10.29
N ASP A 329 26.26 9.54 9.87
CA ASP A 329 27.61 9.14 10.27
C ASP A 329 28.64 10.22 9.93
N VAL A 330 29.66 10.37 10.77
CA VAL A 330 30.71 11.38 10.57
C VAL A 330 31.48 11.09 9.29
N CYS A 331 31.52 12.07 8.41
CA CYS A 331 32.27 12.02 7.16
C CYS A 331 33.78 12.02 7.45
N ASP A 332 34.48 11.03 6.93
CA ASP A 332 35.93 10.90 7.00
C ASP A 332 36.66 12.01 6.22
N LEU A 333 36.05 12.49 5.13
CA LEU A 333 36.63 13.55 4.29
C LEU A 333 36.46 14.96 4.87
N THR A 334 35.32 15.25 5.49
CA THR A 334 34.97 16.62 5.93
C THR A 334 34.97 16.78 7.45
N GLY A 335 34.96 15.68 8.21
CA GLY A 335 34.81 15.66 9.66
C GLY A 335 33.42 16.05 10.16
N LYS A 336 32.46 16.35 9.26
CA LYS A 336 31.09 16.75 9.61
C LYS A 336 30.13 15.56 9.50
N PRO A 337 29.02 15.54 10.24
CA PRO A 337 27.95 14.56 10.04
C PRO A 337 27.41 14.61 8.60
N ARG A 338 27.13 13.44 8.01
CA ARG A 338 26.44 13.34 6.71
C ARG A 338 25.03 13.93 6.80
N THR A 339 24.56 14.45 5.67
CA THR A 339 23.20 14.99 5.54
C THR A 339 22.57 14.53 4.23
N CYS A 340 21.24 14.40 4.21
CA CYS A 340 20.49 13.97 3.05
C CYS A 340 19.22 14.80 2.85
N GLU A 341 19.04 15.35 1.64
CA GLU A 341 17.76 15.87 1.17
C GLU A 341 16.98 14.74 0.48
N VAL A 342 15.86 14.33 1.07
CA VAL A 342 14.93 13.38 0.47
C VAL A 342 13.88 14.14 -0.35
N ARG A 343 13.76 13.82 -1.64
CA ARG A 343 12.75 14.40 -2.54
C ARG A 343 11.70 13.36 -2.89
N LEU A 344 10.46 13.56 -2.46
CA LEU A 344 9.33 12.76 -2.96
C LEU A 344 8.78 13.43 -4.20
N LYS A 345 8.88 12.78 -5.36
CA LYS A 345 8.58 13.39 -6.66
C LYS A 345 7.53 12.60 -7.42
N CYS A 346 6.45 13.29 -7.79
CA CYS A 346 5.47 12.78 -8.72
C CYS A 346 6.06 12.78 -10.13
N ILE A 347 5.99 11.62 -10.78
CA ILE A 347 6.33 11.44 -12.20
C ILE A 347 5.13 10.84 -12.94
N GLU A 348 5.12 11.00 -14.25
CA GLU A 348 4.24 10.22 -15.14
C GLU A 348 5.05 9.01 -15.65
N ASN A 349 4.63 7.80 -15.28
CA ASN A 349 5.21 6.55 -15.79
C ASN A 349 4.09 5.71 -16.43
N LEU A 350 3.94 5.82 -17.74
CA LEU A 350 2.89 5.11 -18.48
C LEU A 350 3.16 3.61 -18.63
N ARG A 351 4.41 3.18 -18.47
CA ARG A 351 4.81 1.78 -18.64
C ARG A 351 4.60 0.98 -17.36
N ASN A 352 5.06 1.54 -16.24
CA ASN A 352 4.97 0.95 -14.92
C ASN A 352 4.41 2.00 -13.95
N PRO A 353 3.09 2.23 -13.90
CA PRO A 353 2.51 3.28 -13.07
C PRO A 353 2.81 3.09 -11.58
N HIS A 354 2.88 1.84 -11.11
CA HIS A 354 3.18 1.50 -9.72
C HIS A 354 4.69 1.33 -9.44
N ALA A 355 5.56 1.65 -10.40
CA ALA A 355 7.00 1.60 -10.16
C ALA A 355 7.43 2.66 -9.14
N LEU A 356 8.43 2.28 -8.35
CA LEU A 356 9.07 3.14 -7.37
C LEU A 356 10.58 3.10 -7.60
N VAL A 357 11.17 4.28 -7.81
CA VAL A 357 12.58 4.42 -8.20
C VAL A 357 13.30 5.34 -7.22
N LEU A 358 14.40 4.86 -6.63
CA LEU A 358 15.28 5.65 -5.76
C LEU A 358 16.55 6.02 -6.54
N VAL A 359 16.82 7.32 -6.64
CA VAL A 359 18.03 7.88 -7.24
C VAL A 359 18.79 8.67 -6.19
N LEU A 360 19.98 8.21 -5.83
CA LEU A 360 20.87 8.90 -4.90
C LEU A 360 21.95 9.66 -5.67
N GLU A 361 22.11 10.94 -5.34
CA GLU A 361 23.16 11.82 -5.86
C GLU A 361 23.98 12.38 -4.69
N GLU A 362 25.30 12.53 -4.87
CA GLU A 362 26.19 13.19 -3.91
C GLU A 362 26.74 14.48 -4.57
N PRO A 363 25.96 15.58 -4.59
CA PRO A 363 26.39 16.83 -5.22
C PRO A 363 27.61 17.47 -4.55
N GLU A 364 27.76 17.30 -3.23
CA GLU A 364 28.92 17.71 -2.45
C GLU A 364 29.36 16.57 -1.54
N SER A 365 30.65 16.52 -1.18
CA SER A 365 31.17 15.44 -0.34
C SER A 365 30.38 15.30 0.97
N CYS A 366 29.80 14.11 1.18
CA CYS A 366 28.97 13.75 2.32
C CYS A 366 27.65 14.54 2.47
N GLN A 367 27.19 15.19 1.40
CA GLN A 367 25.84 15.76 1.29
C GLN A 367 25.11 15.07 0.14
N TYR A 368 23.96 14.50 0.45
CA TYR A 368 23.24 13.63 -0.47
C TYR A 368 21.89 14.21 -0.86
N VAL A 369 21.43 13.85 -2.05
CA VAL A 369 20.06 14.08 -2.50
C VAL A 369 19.49 12.72 -2.91
N LEU A 370 18.50 12.22 -2.17
CA LEU A 370 17.78 11.00 -2.49
C LEU A 370 16.42 11.36 -3.10
N THR A 371 16.27 11.16 -4.40
CA THR A 371 14.99 11.39 -5.10
C THR A 371 14.23 10.07 -5.22
N VAL A 372 13.00 10.04 -4.70
CA VAL A 372 12.05 8.94 -4.86
C VAL A 372 11.02 9.35 -5.91
N GLU A 373 11.06 8.70 -7.07
CA GLU A 373 10.15 8.95 -8.18
C GLU A 373 9.04 7.89 -8.22
N SER A 374 7.77 8.31 -8.15
CA SER A 374 6.62 7.41 -8.34
C SER A 374 5.34 8.19 -8.68
N THR A 375 4.42 7.57 -9.41
CA THR A 375 3.07 8.15 -9.66
C THR A 375 2.25 8.20 -8.36
N LEU A 376 2.58 7.35 -7.38
CA LEU A 376 1.92 7.27 -6.07
C LEU A 376 1.93 8.60 -5.31
N PHE A 377 2.95 9.44 -5.53
CA PHE A 377 3.04 10.71 -4.83
C PHE A 377 2.13 11.80 -5.42
N CYS A 378 1.72 11.67 -6.67
CA CYS A 378 0.89 12.67 -7.36
C CYS A 378 -0.39 13.06 -6.60
N PRO A 379 -1.21 12.13 -6.09
CA PRO A 379 -2.42 12.49 -5.34
C PRO A 379 -2.13 13.12 -3.98
N ILE A 380 -1.02 12.79 -3.32
CA ILE A 380 -0.75 13.21 -1.93
C ILE A 380 0.05 14.51 -1.82
N LEU A 381 0.85 14.87 -2.83
CA LEU A 381 1.72 16.06 -2.75
C LEU A 381 0.94 17.35 -2.51
N LYS A 382 -0.29 17.45 -3.02
CA LYS A 382 -1.19 18.59 -2.80
C LYS A 382 -1.65 18.74 -1.34
N HIS A 383 -1.55 17.68 -0.54
CA HIS A 383 -1.94 17.65 0.87
C HIS A 383 -0.78 17.91 1.83
N ALA A 384 0.45 18.03 1.33
CA ALA A 384 1.57 18.43 2.17
C ALA A 384 1.41 19.89 2.62
N ASP A 385 1.82 20.20 3.85
CA ASP A 385 1.80 21.56 4.38
C ASP A 385 2.93 22.44 3.79
N ASP A 386 3.09 23.65 4.33
CA ASP A 386 4.13 24.59 3.91
C ASP A 386 5.56 24.14 4.29
N ASP A 387 5.68 23.17 5.19
CA ASP A 387 6.95 22.52 5.54
C ASP A 387 7.15 21.22 4.72
N GLY A 388 6.22 20.84 3.86
CA GLY A 388 6.29 19.62 3.04
C GLY A 388 5.97 18.34 3.82
N LEU A 389 5.34 18.47 5.00
CA LEU A 389 4.94 17.36 5.86
C LEU A 389 3.49 16.93 5.56
N PHE A 390 3.18 15.66 5.82
CA PHE A 390 1.85 15.11 5.63
C PHE A 390 1.16 14.86 6.97
N ASN A 391 -0.10 15.27 7.11
CA ASN A 391 -0.90 14.93 8.29
C ASN A 391 -1.41 13.49 8.19
N HIS A 392 -1.10 12.66 9.18
CA HIS A 392 -1.48 11.24 9.22
C HIS A 392 -2.99 10.96 9.23
N VAL A 393 -3.83 11.98 9.42
CA VAL A 393 -5.29 11.84 9.61
C VAL A 393 -6.05 11.83 8.27
N GLU A 394 -5.45 12.32 7.17
CA GLU A 394 -6.15 12.53 5.89
C GLU A 394 -5.68 11.63 4.72
N LEU A 395 -4.83 10.64 4.99
CA LEU A 395 -4.23 9.74 3.98
C LEU A 395 -4.95 8.39 3.83
#